data_AF-A0A090G5S7-F1
#
_entry.id   AF-A0A090G5S7-F1
#
_cell.length_a   1.000
_cell.length_b   1.000
_cell.length_c   1.000
_cell.angle_alpha   90.00
_cell.angle_beta   90.00
_cell.angle_gamma   90.00
#
_symmetry.space_group_name_H-M   'P 1'
#
loop_
_entity.id
_entity.type
_entity.pdbx_description
1 polymer ?
#
loop_
_entity_poly.entity_id
_entity_poly.type
_entity_poly.pdbx_seq_one_letter_code
_entity_poly.pdbx_strand_id
1 'polypeptide(L)'
;MVPRQGDTRSDVWIVFELAKRLGLSELFFDGDIEAAWKYQLAPLNLDLATLRANPQGVRVPIARRYQKYREQGFPTETGRAELYSEKLLRHGYGPVPEFVPSPDIGDQSFPLVLMAASNGYFRHSQDRGMSSLRRKRPEPLVEMHPDLAATYGIDQGDQVRVSTRIGSIILKASLDDGLAPDVVVGDYGWWQSAPDLGLPGYCLEADGEGANYNALVPERDRDPISGSLPMRSLACSIQLVRTSSERAVRDFRVVGRRAEANEIVSLKFKPVDGLPLAGFKPGQHVTIRLDGNERCYSLISASSEEPHSYSIAVRRTLDGSVSDYVTSVVKEGDVISLKAPAGRFILPLVNEFPVVLIAAGIGIMPFLSYLESLTGASGEPEVTLYYTCRDAQSRPFHARLCHHARRLSNLHVANYLSRPAEPVGDSRSGRFAVDDIPESLLLRRPRFYLCAGNEMMDEVTRDLLARKVPKFEIFCERFRAPARPPTSESVACDIRFSRSGRTLRWQPDSGVLLDFAERNGEQLPSGCRVGQCESCAVRVLQGRVRHLFEEPELEEGVCLACQAVPLSDLVLEA
;
A
#
# COMPACT_ATOMS: atom_id res chain seq x y z
N MET A 1 -28.93 -12.11 7.79
CA MET A 1 -28.15 -13.06 8.60
C MET A 1 -27.59 -14.13 7.68
N VAL A 2 -26.33 -14.49 7.82
CA VAL A 2 -25.70 -15.56 7.04
C VAL A 2 -26.27 -16.91 7.50
N PRO A 3 -26.71 -17.80 6.60
CA PRO A 3 -27.19 -19.14 6.97
C PRO A 3 -26.11 -19.93 7.70
N ARG A 4 -26.49 -20.75 8.69
CA ARG A 4 -25.54 -21.64 9.38
C ARG A 4 -24.97 -22.65 8.38
N GLN A 5 -23.66 -22.89 8.46
CA GLN A 5 -23.02 -24.00 7.74
C GLN A 5 -23.05 -25.24 8.63
N GLY A 6 -23.77 -26.28 8.22
CA GLY A 6 -23.91 -27.52 9.00
C GLY A 6 -24.42 -27.28 10.42
N ASP A 7 -23.82 -27.98 11.40
CA ASP A 7 -24.20 -27.92 12.82
C ASP A 7 -23.54 -26.79 13.60
N THR A 8 -22.90 -25.83 12.93
CA THR A 8 -22.24 -24.70 13.60
C THR A 8 -23.20 -23.94 14.53
N ARG A 9 -22.65 -23.47 15.66
CA ARG A 9 -23.35 -22.68 16.69
C ARG A 9 -22.57 -21.40 16.91
N SER A 10 -23.27 -20.33 17.29
CA SER A 10 -22.62 -19.06 17.62
C SER A 10 -21.91 -19.14 18.97
N ASP A 11 -20.85 -18.35 19.15
CA ASP A 11 -20.12 -18.23 20.43
C ASP A 11 -21.08 -17.93 21.59
N VAL A 12 -22.05 -17.05 21.37
CA VAL A 12 -23.09 -16.71 22.36
C VAL A 12 -23.89 -17.96 22.79
N TRP A 13 -24.27 -18.82 21.84
CA TRP A 13 -24.96 -20.06 22.17
C TRP A 13 -24.08 -21.01 22.99
N ILE A 14 -22.80 -21.14 22.62
CA ILE A 14 -21.84 -22.00 23.32
C ILE A 14 -21.68 -21.53 24.77
N VAL A 15 -21.50 -20.22 24.99
CA VAL A 15 -21.37 -19.62 26.33
C VAL A 15 -22.63 -19.83 27.16
N PHE A 16 -23.82 -19.63 26.60
CA PHE A 16 -25.09 -19.80 27.31
C PHE A 16 -25.31 -21.26 27.71
N GLU A 17 -25.01 -22.21 26.84
CA GLU A 17 -25.12 -23.64 27.15
C GLU A 17 -24.05 -24.13 28.14
N LEU A 18 -22.87 -23.51 28.14
CA LEU A 18 -21.86 -23.76 29.17
C LEU A 18 -22.32 -23.23 30.52
N ALA A 19 -22.83 -22.00 30.57
CA ALA A 19 -23.36 -21.39 31.80
C ALA A 19 -24.48 -22.25 32.41
N LYS A 20 -25.39 -22.78 31.59
CA LYS A 20 -26.41 -23.73 32.04
C LYS A 20 -25.81 -24.97 32.68
N ARG A 21 -24.81 -25.59 32.06
CA ARG A 21 -24.12 -26.77 32.62
C ARG A 21 -23.36 -26.47 33.91
N LEU A 22 -22.89 -25.23 34.08
CA LEU A 22 -22.20 -24.77 35.29
C LEU A 22 -23.16 -24.31 36.40
N GLY A 23 -24.48 -24.40 36.21
CA GLY A 23 -25.48 -23.96 37.20
C GLY A 23 -25.66 -22.45 37.28
N LEU A 24 -25.26 -21.72 36.24
CA LEU A 24 -25.34 -20.26 36.13
C LEU A 24 -26.49 -19.81 35.21
N SER A 25 -27.51 -20.65 34.99
CA SER A 25 -28.52 -20.43 33.95
C SER A 25 -29.29 -19.13 34.13
N GLU A 26 -29.66 -18.78 35.36
CA GLU A 26 -30.42 -17.55 35.67
C GLU A 26 -29.66 -16.27 35.26
N LEU A 27 -28.32 -16.26 35.40
CA LEU A 27 -27.46 -15.14 35.00
C LEU A 27 -27.34 -15.01 33.47
N PHE A 28 -27.72 -16.05 32.73
CA PHE A 28 -27.65 -16.14 31.28
C PHE A 28 -29.03 -16.39 30.66
N PHE A 29 -30.07 -15.82 31.27
CA PHE A 29 -31.45 -15.83 30.75
C PHE A 29 -31.97 -17.25 30.45
N ASP A 30 -31.52 -18.23 31.23
CA ASP A 30 -31.83 -19.66 31.06
C ASP A 30 -31.55 -20.24 29.67
N GLY A 31 -30.61 -19.62 28.94
CA GLY A 31 -30.27 -20.01 27.56
C GLY A 31 -31.00 -19.22 26.48
N ASP A 32 -31.92 -18.30 26.84
CA ASP A 32 -32.64 -17.47 25.88
C ASP A 32 -31.80 -16.26 25.45
N ILE A 33 -31.15 -16.42 24.30
CA ILE A 33 -30.33 -15.38 23.69
C ILE A 33 -31.19 -14.18 23.24
N GLU A 34 -32.44 -14.39 22.81
CA GLU A 34 -33.30 -13.26 22.43
C GLU A 34 -33.73 -12.45 23.64
N ALA A 35 -33.98 -13.09 24.78
CA ALA A 35 -34.21 -12.39 26.04
C ALA A 35 -33.00 -11.54 26.44
N ALA A 36 -31.78 -12.10 26.30
CA ALA A 36 -30.55 -11.36 26.55
C ALA A 36 -30.40 -10.12 25.65
N TRP A 37 -30.67 -10.26 24.35
CA TRP A 37 -30.65 -9.12 23.43
C TRP A 37 -31.73 -8.08 23.74
N LYS A 38 -32.95 -8.51 24.08
CA LYS A 38 -34.02 -7.59 24.50
C LYS A 38 -33.61 -6.80 25.74
N TYR A 39 -33.01 -7.46 26.74
CA TYR A 39 -32.49 -6.80 27.93
C TYR A 39 -31.42 -5.76 27.58
N GLN A 40 -30.48 -6.10 26.69
CA GLN A 40 -29.42 -5.19 26.27
C GLN A 40 -29.92 -3.99 25.45
N LEU A 41 -30.98 -4.18 24.66
CA LEU A 41 -31.57 -3.14 23.81
C LEU A 41 -32.55 -2.22 24.55
N ALA A 42 -33.16 -2.68 25.64
CA ALA A 42 -34.19 -1.94 26.37
C ALA A 42 -33.80 -0.49 26.74
N PRO A 43 -32.56 -0.19 27.22
CA PRO A 43 -32.17 1.19 27.55
C PRO A 43 -32.12 2.14 26.35
N LEU A 44 -32.05 1.60 25.13
CA LEU A 44 -32.04 2.38 23.88
C LEU A 44 -33.45 2.56 23.29
N ASN A 45 -34.49 2.03 23.95
CA ASN A 45 -35.85 1.93 23.42
C ASN A 45 -35.89 1.28 22.02
N LEU A 46 -35.07 0.24 21.82
CA LEU A 46 -35.04 -0.57 20.60
C LEU A 46 -35.55 -1.99 20.87
N ASP A 47 -36.16 -2.60 19.86
CA ASP A 47 -36.55 -4.01 19.89
C ASP A 47 -35.98 -4.79 18.69
N LEU A 48 -35.97 -6.12 18.83
CA LEU A 48 -35.43 -7.02 17.81
C LEU A 48 -36.22 -7.00 16.50
N ALA A 49 -37.53 -6.72 16.53
CA ALA A 49 -38.36 -6.69 15.33
C ALA A 49 -37.99 -5.48 14.45
N THR A 50 -37.76 -4.33 15.07
CA THR A 50 -37.30 -3.10 14.42
C THR A 50 -35.93 -3.31 13.77
N LEU A 51 -34.98 -3.95 14.46
CA LEU A 51 -33.66 -4.25 13.88
C LEU A 51 -33.75 -5.24 12.71
N ARG A 52 -34.61 -6.27 12.81
CA ARG A 52 -34.84 -7.23 11.72
C ARG A 52 -35.46 -6.59 10.49
N ALA A 53 -36.37 -5.64 10.67
CA ALA A 53 -37.00 -4.88 9.59
C ALA A 53 -36.05 -3.87 8.91
N ASN A 54 -34.93 -3.52 9.56
CA ASN A 54 -33.95 -2.55 9.07
C ASN A 54 -32.55 -3.17 8.99
N PRO A 55 -32.30 -4.10 8.04
CA PRO A 55 -31.04 -4.83 7.92
C PRO A 55 -29.81 -3.94 7.67
N GLN A 56 -30.02 -2.72 7.17
CA GLN A 56 -29.00 -1.66 7.02
C GLN A 56 -28.61 -0.98 8.35
N GLY A 57 -29.30 -1.29 9.45
CA GLY A 57 -29.14 -0.67 10.76
C GLY A 57 -30.15 0.44 11.04
N VAL A 58 -30.26 0.81 12.32
CA VAL A 58 -31.13 1.89 12.83
C VAL A 58 -30.25 3.00 13.38
N ARG A 59 -30.58 4.26 13.05
CA ARG A 59 -29.88 5.42 13.60
C ARG A 59 -30.50 5.79 14.95
N VAL A 60 -29.70 5.71 16.01
CA VAL A 60 -30.09 6.15 17.35
C VAL A 60 -29.39 7.47 17.63
N PRO A 61 -30.13 8.57 17.92
CA PRO A 61 -29.52 9.83 18.29
C PRO A 61 -28.89 9.71 19.69
N ILE A 62 -27.56 9.58 19.75
CA ILE A 62 -26.83 9.56 21.02
C ILE A 62 -26.36 10.98 21.32
N ALA A 63 -26.89 11.58 22.39
CA ALA A 63 -26.40 12.86 22.88
C ALA A 63 -25.03 12.67 23.54
N ARG A 64 -23.96 13.18 22.90
CA ARG A 64 -22.61 13.16 23.49
C ARG A 64 -22.55 14.14 24.66
N ARG A 65 -22.59 13.61 25.88
CA ARG A 65 -22.39 14.39 27.11
C ARG A 65 -20.95 14.28 27.59
N TYR A 66 -20.31 15.42 27.78
CA TYR A 66 -18.98 15.53 28.39
C TYR A 66 -19.10 15.67 29.90
N GLN A 67 -18.02 15.38 30.62
CA GLN A 67 -17.91 15.62 32.07
C GLN A 67 -19.02 14.98 32.93
N LYS A 68 -19.53 13.79 32.52
CA LYS A 68 -20.56 13.03 33.23
C LYS A 68 -20.25 12.84 34.73
N TYR A 69 -18.95 12.78 35.06
CA TYR A 69 -18.45 12.67 36.42
C TYR A 69 -18.83 13.85 37.34
N ARG A 70 -19.24 15.01 36.81
CA ARG A 70 -19.69 16.13 37.64
C ARG A 70 -21.06 15.89 38.29
N GLU A 71 -21.89 15.05 37.68
CA GLU A 71 -23.23 14.72 38.18
C GLU A 71 -23.20 13.45 39.04
N GLN A 72 -22.50 12.42 38.56
CA GLN A 72 -22.57 11.07 39.14
C GLN A 72 -21.26 10.62 39.81
N GLY A 73 -20.22 11.45 39.78
CA GLY A 73 -18.87 11.00 40.11
C GLY A 73 -18.28 10.05 39.06
N PHE A 74 -17.07 9.58 39.31
CA PHE A 74 -16.49 8.47 38.56
C PHE A 74 -17.07 7.13 39.06
N PRO A 75 -17.12 6.08 38.22
CA PRO A 75 -17.56 4.73 38.62
C PRO A 75 -16.49 4.03 39.48
N THR A 76 -16.12 4.65 40.58
CA THR A 76 -15.13 4.24 41.57
C THR A 76 -15.79 4.26 42.96
N GLU A 77 -15.17 3.64 43.96
CA GLU A 77 -15.77 3.53 45.30
C GLU A 77 -15.93 4.89 45.97
N THR A 78 -15.00 5.80 45.69
CA THR A 78 -15.00 7.17 46.22
C THR A 78 -15.83 8.16 45.40
N GLY A 79 -16.31 7.77 44.23
CA GLY A 79 -16.91 8.68 43.24
C GLY A 79 -15.91 9.67 42.62
N ARG A 80 -14.60 9.53 42.89
CA ARG A 80 -13.51 10.38 42.38
C ARG A 80 -12.59 9.61 41.44
N ALA A 81 -11.76 10.31 40.68
CA ALA A 81 -10.69 9.64 39.95
C ALA A 81 -9.68 9.06 40.95
N GLU A 82 -9.60 7.73 41.02
CA GLU A 82 -8.70 7.01 41.92
C GLU A 82 -7.36 6.76 41.20
N LEU A 83 -6.29 7.41 41.68
CA LEU A 83 -4.90 7.05 41.30
C LEU A 83 -4.36 5.91 42.17
N TYR A 84 -4.88 5.81 43.39
CA TYR A 84 -4.64 4.76 44.35
C TYR A 84 -5.91 3.90 44.44
N SER A 85 -5.83 2.62 44.09
CA SER A 85 -6.95 1.70 44.10
C SER A 85 -7.03 0.97 45.44
N GLU A 86 -7.95 1.42 46.30
CA GLU A 86 -8.32 0.73 47.55
C GLU A 86 -8.79 -0.70 47.27
N LYS A 87 -9.47 -0.91 46.14
CA LYS A 87 -9.93 -2.23 45.71
C LYS A 87 -8.75 -3.18 45.45
N LEU A 88 -7.73 -2.74 44.71
CA LEU A 88 -6.54 -3.56 44.47
C LEU A 88 -5.83 -3.91 45.78
N LEU A 89 -5.65 -2.93 46.67
CA LEU A 89 -5.03 -3.15 47.98
C LEU A 89 -5.77 -4.20 48.80
N ARG A 90 -7.10 -4.10 48.90
CA ARG A 90 -7.92 -5.07 49.65
C ARG A 90 -7.89 -6.48 49.06
N HIS A 91 -7.58 -6.61 47.77
CA HIS A 91 -7.36 -7.89 47.11
C HIS A 91 -5.89 -8.34 47.10
N GLY A 92 -4.99 -7.64 47.83
CA GLY A 92 -3.59 -8.02 48.00
C GLY A 92 -2.65 -7.56 46.88
N TYR A 93 -3.09 -6.65 46.01
CA TYR A 93 -2.29 -6.11 44.91
C TYR A 93 -1.76 -4.71 45.22
N GLY A 94 -0.74 -4.29 44.45
CA GLY A 94 -0.24 -2.91 44.48
C GLY A 94 -1.38 -1.92 44.19
N PRO A 95 -1.63 -0.92 45.06
CA PRO A 95 -2.70 0.05 44.87
C PRO A 95 -2.38 1.10 43.79
N VAL A 96 -1.12 1.23 43.40
CA VAL A 96 -0.65 2.13 42.36
C VAL A 96 0.15 1.32 41.33
N PRO A 97 0.15 1.71 40.04
CA PRO A 97 1.03 1.10 39.06
C PRO A 97 2.50 1.32 39.43
N GLU A 98 3.28 0.26 39.43
CA GLU A 98 4.74 0.30 39.55
C GLU A 98 5.36 -0.14 38.22
N PHE A 99 6.49 0.47 37.87
CA PHE A 99 7.25 0.00 36.71
C PHE A 99 7.99 -1.28 37.08
N VAL A 100 7.62 -2.37 36.41
CA VAL A 100 8.32 -3.65 36.51
C VAL A 100 9.10 -3.84 35.21
N PRO A 101 10.45 -3.78 35.23
CA PRO A 101 11.25 -4.02 34.03
C PRO A 101 11.05 -5.47 33.57
N SER A 102 11.06 -5.69 32.26
CA SER A 102 11.11 -7.06 31.73
C SER A 102 12.37 -7.77 32.24
N PRO A 103 12.30 -9.06 32.64
CA PRO A 103 13.42 -9.75 33.27
C PRO A 103 14.69 -9.81 32.41
N ASP A 104 14.53 -9.63 31.10
CA ASP A 104 15.61 -9.73 30.13
C ASP A 104 16.28 -8.36 29.84
N ILE A 105 15.74 -7.27 30.41
CA ILE A 105 16.35 -5.93 30.30
C ILE A 105 17.68 -5.93 31.05
N GLY A 106 18.77 -5.64 30.33
CA GLY A 106 20.14 -5.66 30.83
C GLY A 106 20.97 -6.85 30.34
N ASP A 107 20.37 -7.81 29.63
CA ASP A 107 21.11 -8.82 28.87
C ASP A 107 21.86 -8.16 27.70
N GLN A 108 23.19 -8.24 27.70
CA GLN A 108 24.02 -7.64 26.63
C GLN A 108 23.75 -8.28 25.26
N SER A 109 23.16 -9.48 25.21
CA SER A 109 22.74 -10.12 23.96
C SER A 109 21.52 -9.44 23.32
N PHE A 110 20.72 -8.72 24.12
CA PHE A 110 19.49 -8.06 23.70
C PHE A 110 19.43 -6.63 24.28
N PRO A 111 20.32 -5.73 23.82
CA PRO A 111 20.58 -4.45 24.48
C PRO A 111 19.48 -3.40 24.27
N LEU A 112 18.48 -3.68 23.41
CA LEU A 112 17.45 -2.72 23.02
C LEU A 112 16.10 -3.07 23.64
N VAL A 113 15.21 -2.07 23.74
CA VAL A 113 13.83 -2.26 24.17
C VAL A 113 12.90 -2.28 22.96
N LEU A 114 12.22 -3.41 22.76
CA LEU A 114 11.18 -3.59 21.76
C LEU A 114 9.81 -3.24 22.34
N MET A 115 9.09 -2.40 21.60
CA MET A 115 7.69 -2.05 21.86
C MET A 115 6.81 -2.41 20.67
N ALA A 116 5.53 -2.71 20.94
CA ALA A 116 4.51 -2.80 19.90
C ALA A 116 3.69 -1.50 19.85
N ALA A 117 3.45 -0.99 18.64
CA ALA A 117 2.52 0.13 18.42
C ALA A 117 1.42 -0.26 17.43
N SER A 118 0.21 0.25 17.67
CA SER A 118 -0.86 0.15 16.68
C SER A 118 -0.64 1.25 15.65
N ASN A 119 -0.48 0.90 14.38
CA ASN A 119 -0.69 1.86 13.32
C ASN A 119 -2.19 2.15 13.20
N GLY A 120 -2.58 3.40 12.97
CA GLY A 120 -3.99 3.84 12.95
C GLY A 120 -4.81 3.31 11.78
N TYR A 121 -4.25 2.45 10.93
CA TYR A 121 -4.87 1.97 9.70
C TYR A 121 -5.60 0.65 9.86
N PHE A 122 -5.09 -0.27 10.69
CA PHE A 122 -5.63 -1.62 10.82
C PHE A 122 -6.27 -1.86 12.19
N ARG A 123 -7.26 -2.75 12.24
CA ARG A 123 -7.84 -3.24 13.49
C ARG A 123 -7.10 -4.50 13.96
N HIS A 124 -6.14 -4.34 14.85
CA HIS A 124 -5.29 -5.44 15.32
C HIS A 124 -4.68 -6.24 14.17
N SER A 125 -5.03 -7.52 13.98
CA SER A 125 -4.58 -8.40 12.89
C SER A 125 -5.52 -8.43 11.67
N GLN A 126 -6.64 -7.70 11.72
CA GLN A 126 -7.64 -7.65 10.64
C GLN A 126 -7.26 -6.60 9.59
N ASP A 127 -8.04 -6.56 8.50
CA ASP A 127 -8.08 -5.47 7.52
C ASP A 127 -6.83 -5.29 6.64
N ARG A 128 -5.79 -6.11 6.82
CA ARG A 128 -4.55 -6.07 6.03
C ARG A 128 -4.71 -6.51 4.57
N GLY A 129 -5.74 -7.30 4.28
CA GLY A 129 -6.12 -7.65 2.92
C GLY A 129 -6.87 -6.55 2.17
N MET A 130 -7.31 -5.47 2.85
CA MET A 130 -8.05 -4.40 2.19
C MET A 130 -7.10 -3.45 1.46
N SER A 131 -7.25 -3.37 0.14
CA SER A 131 -6.35 -2.60 -0.75
C SER A 131 -6.21 -1.13 -0.34
N SER A 132 -7.28 -0.47 0.09
CA SER A 132 -7.25 0.94 0.50
C SER A 132 -6.39 1.18 1.74
N LEU A 133 -6.44 0.28 2.73
CA LEU A 133 -5.65 0.38 3.96
C LEU A 133 -4.23 -0.10 3.74
N ARG A 134 -4.06 -1.22 3.01
CA ARG A 134 -2.75 -1.79 2.72
C ARG A 134 -1.88 -0.86 1.86
N ARG A 135 -2.46 0.00 1.02
CA ARG A 135 -1.70 1.06 0.33
C ARG A 135 -1.05 2.06 1.28
N LYS A 136 -1.71 2.37 2.41
CA LYS A 136 -1.19 3.31 3.43
C LYS A 136 -0.03 2.70 4.22
N ARG A 137 -0.06 1.38 4.47
CA ARG A 137 1.00 0.63 5.13
C ARG A 137 1.18 -0.73 4.41
N PRO A 138 2.03 -0.79 3.36
CA PRO A 138 2.13 -1.97 2.49
C PRO A 138 2.93 -3.13 3.10
N GLU A 139 3.86 -2.80 3.98
CA GLU A 139 4.83 -3.71 4.58
C GLU A 139 4.92 -3.46 6.09
N PRO A 140 5.28 -4.48 6.89
CA PRO A 140 5.48 -4.35 8.32
C PRO A 140 6.77 -3.60 8.61
N LEU A 141 6.72 -2.59 9.47
CA LEU A 141 7.90 -1.79 9.80
C LEU A 141 8.42 -2.04 11.22
N VAL A 142 9.69 -1.72 11.41
CA VAL A 142 10.30 -1.46 12.71
C VAL A 142 10.84 -0.04 12.72
N GLU A 143 10.30 0.79 13.62
CA GLU A 143 10.71 2.17 13.79
C GLU A 143 11.88 2.27 14.78
N MET A 144 12.89 3.08 14.46
CA MET A 144 14.09 3.27 15.29
C MET A 144 14.71 4.65 15.11
N HIS A 145 15.47 5.11 16.11
CA HIS A 145 16.18 6.38 16.03
C HIS A 145 17.29 6.37 14.95
N PRO A 146 17.52 7.47 14.21
CA PRO A 146 18.59 7.55 13.21
C PRO A 146 19.99 7.22 13.77
N ASP A 147 20.34 7.67 14.98
CA ASP A 147 21.64 7.36 15.60
C ASP A 147 21.80 5.85 15.91
N LEU A 148 20.70 5.21 16.32
CA LEU A 148 20.67 3.76 16.51
C LEU A 148 20.89 3.07 15.17
N ALA A 149 20.15 3.49 14.14
CA ALA A 149 20.29 2.93 12.80
C ALA A 149 21.72 3.09 12.25
N ALA A 150 22.35 4.26 12.42
CA ALA A 150 23.73 4.52 12.04
C ALA A 150 24.73 3.61 12.77
N THR A 151 24.50 3.33 14.06
CA THR A 151 25.33 2.41 14.86
C THR A 151 25.33 1.00 14.30
N TYR A 152 24.21 0.55 13.73
CA TYR A 152 24.03 -0.79 13.15
C TYR A 152 24.18 -0.81 11.63
N GLY A 153 24.51 0.32 10.99
CA GLY A 153 24.63 0.43 9.54
C GLY A 153 23.31 0.17 8.79
N ILE A 154 22.19 0.60 9.37
CA ILE A 154 20.83 0.42 8.84
C ILE A 154 20.35 1.76 8.24
N ASP A 155 19.87 1.71 7.00
CA ASP A 155 19.24 2.85 6.32
C ASP A 155 17.70 2.71 6.29
N GLN A 156 17.01 3.83 6.01
CA GLN A 156 15.56 3.84 5.78
C GLN A 156 15.18 2.81 4.71
N GLY A 157 14.26 1.90 5.05
CA GLY A 157 13.72 0.91 4.13
C GLY A 157 14.50 -0.40 4.06
N ASP A 158 15.61 -0.54 4.79
CA ASP A 158 16.35 -1.79 4.90
C ASP A 158 15.52 -2.90 5.56
N GLN A 159 15.80 -4.15 5.23
CA GLN A 159 15.23 -5.28 5.97
C GLN A 159 16.09 -5.55 7.21
N VAL A 160 15.45 -5.53 8.36
CA VAL A 160 16.05 -5.69 9.68
C VAL A 160 15.44 -6.89 10.37
N ARG A 161 16.30 -7.79 10.85
CA ARG A 161 15.90 -8.87 11.75
C ARG A 161 15.81 -8.30 13.16
N VAL A 162 14.65 -8.47 13.79
CA VAL A 162 14.43 -8.18 15.20
C VAL A 162 14.38 -9.50 15.94
N SER A 163 15.26 -9.69 16.93
CA SER A 163 15.38 -10.93 17.69
C SER A 163 15.16 -10.70 19.17
N THR A 164 14.48 -11.64 19.81
CA THR A 164 14.38 -11.78 21.26
C THR A 164 14.95 -13.15 21.65
N ARG A 165 14.92 -13.50 22.94
CA ARG A 165 15.38 -14.81 23.41
C ARG A 165 14.57 -15.99 22.84
N ILE A 166 13.31 -15.76 22.44
CA ILE A 166 12.42 -16.86 22.01
C ILE A 166 12.27 -16.97 20.48
N GLY A 167 12.71 -15.97 19.72
CA GLY A 167 12.51 -15.98 18.28
C GLY A 167 12.96 -14.70 17.60
N SER A 168 12.84 -14.68 16.28
CA SER A 168 13.15 -13.51 15.45
C SER A 168 12.15 -13.33 14.32
N ILE A 169 12.02 -12.10 13.83
CA ILE A 169 11.18 -11.73 12.68
C ILE A 169 11.94 -10.75 11.79
N ILE A 170 11.48 -10.56 10.56
CA ILE A 170 12.04 -9.58 9.62
C ILE A 170 11.02 -8.47 9.37
N LEU A 171 11.46 -7.23 9.57
CA LEU A 171 10.66 -6.01 9.39
C LEU A 171 11.45 -5.00 8.55
N LYS A 172 10.77 -4.04 7.94
CA LYS A 172 11.40 -2.97 7.18
C LYS A 172 11.72 -1.77 8.08
N ALA A 173 12.94 -1.26 8.03
CA ALA A 173 13.39 -0.15 8.85
C ALA A 173 12.65 1.15 8.50
N SER A 174 12.23 1.87 9.53
CA SER A 174 11.73 3.24 9.43
C SER A 174 12.42 4.11 10.47
N LEU A 175 12.98 5.23 10.06
CA LEU A 175 13.73 6.12 10.94
C LEU A 175 12.81 7.18 11.54
N ASP A 176 12.86 7.33 12.87
CA ASP A 176 12.08 8.30 13.64
C ASP A 176 12.96 8.91 14.75
N ASP A 177 13.29 10.20 14.61
CA ASP A 177 14.11 10.95 15.56
C ASP A 177 13.36 11.32 16.86
N GLY A 178 12.06 11.03 16.95
CA GLY A 178 11.28 11.12 18.17
C GLY A 178 11.45 9.93 19.12
N LEU A 179 12.12 8.85 18.69
CA LEU A 179 12.35 7.65 19.50
C LEU A 179 13.63 7.76 20.34
N ALA A 180 13.66 7.09 21.49
CA ALA A 180 14.89 6.96 22.26
C ALA A 180 15.93 6.10 21.48
N PRO A 181 17.23 6.41 21.53
CA PRO A 181 18.28 5.66 20.80
C PRO A 181 18.47 4.19 21.20
N ASP A 182 17.76 3.71 22.22
CA ASP A 182 17.76 2.32 22.71
C ASP A 182 16.40 1.62 22.53
N VAL A 183 15.44 2.28 21.89
CA VAL A 183 14.07 1.77 21.69
C VAL A 183 13.81 1.50 20.20
N VAL A 184 13.16 0.37 19.93
CA VAL A 184 12.61 0.03 18.62
C VAL A 184 11.12 -0.29 18.73
N VAL A 185 10.34 0.13 17.74
CA VAL A 185 8.88 -0.03 17.75
C VAL A 185 8.45 -0.88 16.56
N GLY A 186 8.01 -2.12 16.82
CA GLY A 186 7.59 -3.07 15.81
C GLY A 186 6.09 -3.03 15.52
N ASP A 187 5.74 -3.08 14.23
CA ASP A 187 4.38 -3.38 13.80
C ASP A 187 3.98 -4.82 14.19
N TYR A 188 2.73 -5.03 14.62
CA TYR A 188 2.18 -6.35 14.94
C TYR A 188 1.04 -6.76 14.02
N GLY A 189 0.59 -8.02 14.11
CA GLY A 189 -0.63 -8.51 13.44
C GLY A 189 -0.49 -8.79 11.93
N TRP A 190 0.72 -8.95 11.42
CA TRP A 190 1.00 -9.19 10.01
C TRP A 190 0.97 -10.68 9.67
N TRP A 191 -0.03 -11.07 8.87
CA TRP A 191 -0.21 -12.45 8.40
C TRP A 191 -0.93 -12.48 7.05
N GLN A 192 -1.94 -11.60 6.90
CA GLN A 192 -2.81 -11.56 5.74
C GLN A 192 -2.11 -10.98 4.49
N SER A 193 -2.32 -11.64 3.34
CA SER A 193 -1.95 -11.13 2.03
C SER A 193 -2.92 -10.06 1.54
N ALA A 194 -2.48 -9.23 0.59
CA ALA A 194 -3.35 -8.34 -0.18
C ALA A 194 -3.14 -8.62 -1.67
N PRO A 195 -3.83 -9.64 -2.21
CA PRO A 195 -3.57 -10.15 -3.56
C PRO A 195 -3.80 -9.08 -4.63
N ASP A 196 -4.80 -8.22 -4.48
CA ASP A 196 -5.09 -7.13 -5.42
C ASP A 196 -3.98 -6.07 -5.53
N LEU A 197 -3.01 -6.07 -4.61
CA LEU A 197 -1.82 -5.21 -4.66
C LEU A 197 -0.53 -6.01 -4.95
N GLY A 198 -0.63 -7.32 -5.18
CA GLY A 198 0.51 -8.21 -5.29
C GLY A 198 1.38 -8.24 -4.02
N LEU A 199 0.79 -7.98 -2.86
CA LEU A 199 1.50 -7.96 -1.57
C LEU A 199 1.31 -9.29 -0.84
N PRO A 200 2.39 -9.93 -0.38
CA PRO A 200 2.33 -11.25 0.22
C PRO A 200 1.68 -11.20 1.59
N GLY A 201 1.25 -12.39 2.05
CA GLY A 201 1.04 -12.66 3.46
C GLY A 201 2.38 -12.97 4.13
N TYR A 202 2.39 -13.07 5.45
CA TYR A 202 3.59 -13.33 6.23
C TYR A 202 3.41 -14.62 7.02
N CYS A 203 4.49 -15.41 7.12
CA CYS A 203 4.50 -16.64 7.90
C CYS A 203 4.16 -16.35 9.37
N LEU A 204 3.33 -17.22 9.95
CA LEU A 204 2.94 -17.14 11.36
C LEU A 204 3.93 -17.89 12.28
N GLU A 205 4.68 -18.83 11.73
CA GLU A 205 5.66 -19.64 12.45
C GLU A 205 6.85 -18.79 12.89
N ALA A 206 7.50 -19.20 13.99
CA ALA A 206 8.70 -18.57 14.53
C ALA A 206 9.97 -19.08 13.82
N ASP A 207 9.97 -19.11 12.49
CA ASP A 207 11.08 -19.62 11.66
C ASP A 207 12.23 -18.63 11.45
N GLY A 208 12.06 -17.38 11.89
CA GLY A 208 13.04 -16.30 11.70
C GLY A 208 12.91 -15.56 10.37
N GLU A 209 11.90 -15.88 9.56
CA GLU A 209 11.64 -15.28 8.25
C GLU A 209 10.26 -14.59 8.15
N GLY A 210 9.35 -14.88 9.09
CA GLY A 210 8.05 -14.22 9.20
C GLY A 210 8.07 -12.78 9.73
N ALA A 211 6.87 -12.20 9.87
CA ALA A 211 6.64 -10.87 10.45
C ALA A 211 5.64 -10.91 11.64
N ASN A 212 5.45 -12.10 12.23
CA ASN A 212 4.53 -12.30 13.34
C ASN A 212 5.16 -11.81 14.64
N TYR A 213 4.86 -10.58 15.05
CA TYR A 213 5.34 -10.00 16.31
C TYR A 213 5.09 -10.89 17.54
N ASN A 214 4.00 -11.67 17.56
CA ASN A 214 3.71 -12.55 18.70
C ASN A 214 4.77 -13.65 18.88
N ALA A 215 5.53 -14.00 17.83
CA ALA A 215 6.67 -14.92 17.92
C ALA A 215 7.84 -14.37 18.76
N LEU A 216 7.81 -13.08 19.11
CA LEU A 216 8.79 -12.42 19.97
C LEU A 216 8.34 -12.29 21.43
N VAL A 217 7.07 -12.57 21.74
CA VAL A 217 6.49 -12.35 23.08
C VAL A 217 6.51 -13.63 23.92
N PRO A 218 7.27 -13.70 25.02
CA PRO A 218 7.30 -14.88 25.89
C PRO A 218 6.01 -15.03 26.70
N GLU A 219 5.58 -16.27 26.92
CA GLU A 219 4.41 -16.59 27.74
C GLU A 219 4.70 -16.78 29.24
N ARG A 220 5.96 -16.63 29.65
CA ARG A 220 6.43 -16.85 31.04
C ARG A 220 5.87 -15.81 32.01
N ASP A 221 5.86 -14.55 31.61
CA ASP A 221 5.78 -13.40 32.52
C ASP A 221 4.40 -12.71 32.43
N ARG A 222 3.34 -13.45 32.74
CA ARG A 222 1.95 -12.95 32.69
C ARG A 222 1.65 -12.00 33.84
N ASP A 223 0.92 -10.92 33.56
CA ASP A 223 0.38 -10.06 34.59
C ASP A 223 -0.52 -10.87 35.55
N PRO A 224 -0.28 -10.84 36.87
CA PRO A 224 -0.97 -11.72 37.81
C PRO A 224 -2.46 -11.41 37.96
N ILE A 225 -2.91 -10.21 37.57
CA ILE A 225 -4.31 -9.78 37.71
C ILE A 225 -5.11 -10.10 36.45
N SER A 226 -4.62 -9.67 35.29
CA SER A 226 -5.30 -9.77 34.00
C SER A 226 -4.93 -11.01 33.20
N GLY A 227 -3.84 -11.69 33.55
CA GLY A 227 -3.26 -12.77 32.75
C GLY A 227 -2.65 -12.31 31.42
N SER A 228 -2.54 -10.99 31.20
CA SER A 228 -2.03 -10.41 29.97
C SER A 228 -0.52 -10.60 29.82
N LEU A 229 -0.06 -10.64 28.57
CA LEU A 229 1.36 -10.77 28.24
C LEU A 229 2.05 -9.40 28.23
N PRO A 230 3.36 -9.32 28.54
CA PRO A 230 4.12 -8.08 28.54
C PRO A 230 4.44 -7.66 27.09
N MET A 231 3.43 -7.19 26.36
CA MET A 231 3.55 -6.90 24.92
C MET A 231 4.25 -5.57 24.59
N ARG A 232 4.60 -4.77 25.59
CA ARG A 232 5.02 -3.37 25.41
C ARG A 232 6.45 -3.07 25.84
N SER A 233 7.19 -4.03 26.38
CA SER A 233 8.59 -3.85 26.75
C SER A 233 9.28 -5.20 26.79
N LEU A 234 10.04 -5.50 25.74
CA LEU A 234 10.82 -6.74 25.61
C LEU A 234 12.27 -6.38 25.32
N ALA A 235 13.22 -7.16 25.83
CA ALA A 235 14.61 -7.01 25.42
C ALA A 235 14.78 -7.61 24.00
N CYS A 236 15.43 -6.87 23.10
CA CYS A 236 15.70 -7.32 21.75
C CYS A 236 17.08 -6.92 21.22
N SER A 237 17.44 -7.48 20.07
CA SER A 237 18.55 -7.06 19.24
C SER A 237 18.08 -6.84 17.80
N ILE A 238 18.78 -5.99 17.06
CA ILE A 238 18.53 -5.78 15.63
C ILE A 238 19.76 -6.18 14.79
N GLN A 239 19.51 -6.64 13.57
CA GLN A 239 20.55 -6.97 12.59
C GLN A 239 20.09 -6.61 11.18
N LEU A 240 20.95 -5.95 10.40
CA LEU A 240 20.73 -5.76 8.97
C LEU A 240 20.69 -7.12 8.25
N VAL A 241 19.61 -7.37 7.50
CA VAL A 241 19.44 -8.57 6.66
C VAL A 241 19.72 -8.24 5.21
N ARG A 242 19.13 -7.15 4.70
CA ARG A 242 19.24 -6.74 3.30
C ARG A 242 19.12 -5.23 3.19
N THR A 243 20.09 -4.61 2.51
CA THR A 243 20.05 -3.18 2.17
C THR A 243 18.95 -2.91 1.15
N SER A 244 18.23 -1.81 1.34
CA SER A 244 17.25 -1.32 0.38
C SER A 244 17.99 -0.79 -0.86
N SER A 245 17.51 -1.20 -2.03
CA SER A 245 18.01 -0.67 -3.31
C SER A 245 17.24 0.58 -3.74
N GLU A 246 16.26 1.04 -2.95
CA GLU A 246 15.19 1.94 -3.35
C GLU A 246 15.67 3.35 -3.76
N ARG A 247 16.95 3.71 -3.54
CA ARG A 247 17.47 5.06 -3.81
C ARG A 247 18.81 5.13 -4.52
N ALA A 248 19.53 4.03 -4.71
CA ALA A 248 20.83 4.07 -5.36
C ALA A 248 20.68 4.21 -6.89
N VAL A 249 21.23 5.29 -7.44
CA VAL A 249 21.42 5.44 -8.89
C VAL A 249 22.62 4.58 -9.28
N ARG A 250 22.42 3.70 -10.26
CA ARG A 250 23.47 2.81 -10.78
C ARG A 250 23.61 2.99 -12.28
N ASP A 251 24.82 2.77 -12.79
CA ASP A 251 25.09 2.85 -14.22
C ASP A 251 24.87 1.51 -14.91
N PHE A 252 24.18 1.57 -16.04
CA PHE A 252 23.82 0.41 -16.84
C PHE A 252 24.28 0.56 -18.28
N ARG A 253 24.84 -0.50 -18.84
CA ARG A 253 25.17 -0.59 -20.26
C ARG A 253 23.95 -1.04 -21.06
N VAL A 254 23.67 -0.35 -22.16
CA VAL A 254 22.69 -0.78 -23.17
C VAL A 254 23.28 -1.97 -23.93
N VAL A 255 22.68 -3.14 -23.77
CA VAL A 255 23.13 -4.40 -24.41
C VAL A 255 22.17 -4.90 -25.49
N GLY A 256 21.11 -4.15 -25.75
CA GLY A 256 20.14 -4.47 -26.81
C GLY A 256 19.27 -3.26 -27.12
N ARG A 257 19.05 -2.98 -28.40
CA ARG A 257 18.13 -1.96 -28.90
C ARG A 257 17.34 -2.47 -30.10
N ARG A 258 16.00 -2.40 -30.04
CA ARG A 258 15.12 -2.85 -31.13
C ARG A 258 14.02 -1.84 -31.42
N ALA A 259 13.71 -1.63 -32.70
CA ALA A 259 12.52 -0.89 -33.10
C ALA A 259 11.29 -1.81 -33.00
N GLU A 260 10.26 -1.39 -32.26
CA GLU A 260 9.08 -2.21 -31.96
C GLU A 260 7.82 -1.75 -32.71
N ALA A 261 7.75 -0.47 -33.05
CA ALA A 261 6.75 0.16 -33.91
C ALA A 261 7.24 1.56 -34.32
N ASN A 262 6.43 2.30 -35.09
CA ASN A 262 6.76 3.69 -35.40
C ASN A 262 6.97 4.49 -34.10
N GLU A 263 8.12 5.18 -34.01
CA GLU A 263 8.52 6.00 -32.85
C GLU A 263 8.71 5.24 -31.52
N ILE A 264 8.78 3.90 -31.52
CA ILE A 264 8.94 3.09 -30.30
C ILE A 264 10.18 2.21 -30.40
N VAL A 265 11.07 2.34 -29.41
CA VAL A 265 12.26 1.48 -29.26
C VAL A 265 12.22 0.74 -27.93
N SER A 266 12.62 -0.53 -27.92
CA SER A 266 12.92 -1.26 -26.70
C SER A 266 14.43 -1.24 -26.43
N LEU A 267 14.79 -1.16 -25.15
CA LEU A 267 16.17 -1.18 -24.67
C LEU A 267 16.32 -2.24 -23.61
N LYS A 268 17.47 -2.92 -23.62
CA LYS A 268 17.89 -3.89 -22.61
C LYS A 268 19.17 -3.42 -21.92
N PHE A 269 19.19 -3.51 -20.59
CA PHE A 269 20.24 -2.97 -19.74
C PHE A 269 20.90 -4.06 -18.90
N LYS A 270 22.22 -3.98 -18.74
CA LYS A 270 22.98 -4.75 -17.73
C LYS A 270 23.77 -3.81 -16.84
N PRO A 271 23.91 -4.11 -15.54
CA PRO A 271 24.66 -3.25 -14.63
C PRO A 271 26.14 -3.23 -15.03
N VAL A 272 26.78 -2.06 -14.95
CA VAL A 272 28.22 -1.91 -15.25
C VAL A 272 29.08 -2.47 -14.12
N ASP A 273 28.61 -2.36 -12.88
CA ASP A 273 29.31 -2.79 -11.66
C ASP A 273 29.31 -4.31 -11.43
N GLY A 274 28.54 -5.08 -12.21
CA GLY A 274 28.43 -6.53 -12.08
C GLY A 274 27.69 -7.02 -10.83
N LEU A 275 27.15 -6.13 -10.00
CA LEU A 275 26.42 -6.49 -8.78
C LEU A 275 25.00 -6.98 -9.11
N PRO A 276 24.41 -7.85 -8.26
CA PRO A 276 23.02 -8.30 -8.41
C PRO A 276 22.04 -7.15 -8.60
N LEU A 277 20.99 -7.40 -9.38
CA LEU A 277 19.92 -6.45 -9.59
C LEU A 277 18.80 -6.67 -8.57
N ALA A 278 18.12 -5.58 -8.22
CA ALA A 278 16.92 -5.67 -7.42
C ALA A 278 15.81 -6.37 -8.22
N GLY A 279 15.09 -7.27 -7.55
CA GLY A 279 13.90 -7.89 -8.09
C GLY A 279 12.80 -6.88 -8.40
N PHE A 280 11.85 -7.29 -9.22
CA PHE A 280 10.68 -6.48 -9.55
C PHE A 280 9.46 -7.35 -9.83
N LYS A 281 8.29 -6.76 -9.59
CA LYS A 281 6.97 -7.34 -9.85
C LYS A 281 6.37 -6.77 -11.14
N PRO A 282 5.44 -7.48 -11.79
CA PRO A 282 4.81 -6.99 -13.00
C PRO A 282 4.09 -5.67 -12.78
N GLY A 283 4.27 -4.72 -13.71
CA GLY A 283 3.71 -3.37 -13.65
C GLY A 283 4.65 -2.31 -13.07
N GLN A 284 5.73 -2.71 -12.39
CA GLN A 284 6.76 -1.78 -11.90
C GLN A 284 7.58 -1.14 -13.03
N HIS A 285 8.27 -0.06 -12.69
CA HIS A 285 9.07 0.74 -13.60
C HIS A 285 10.48 0.98 -13.05
N VAL A 286 11.41 1.31 -13.95
CA VAL A 286 12.71 1.92 -13.59
C VAL A 286 12.69 3.40 -13.95
N THR A 287 13.52 4.19 -13.28
CA THR A 287 13.67 5.62 -13.57
C THR A 287 14.99 5.87 -14.28
N ILE A 288 14.94 6.41 -15.50
CA ILE A 288 16.10 6.96 -16.20
C ILE A 288 16.36 8.36 -15.66
N ARG A 289 17.61 8.66 -15.31
CA ARG A 289 18.09 10.00 -14.97
C ARG A 289 19.00 10.53 -16.09
N LEU A 290 18.67 11.70 -16.63
CA LEU A 290 19.43 12.38 -17.69
C LEU A 290 19.40 13.89 -17.45
N ASP A 291 20.56 14.52 -17.27
CA ASP A 291 20.71 15.99 -17.10
C ASP A 291 19.73 16.60 -16.09
N GLY A 292 19.62 15.98 -14.90
CA GLY A 292 18.70 16.41 -13.84
C GLY A 292 17.22 16.10 -14.11
N ASN A 293 16.86 15.56 -15.27
CA ASN A 293 15.52 15.09 -15.59
C ASN A 293 15.37 13.60 -15.25
N GLU A 294 14.24 13.24 -14.66
CA GLU A 294 13.89 11.85 -14.37
C GLU A 294 12.62 11.44 -15.12
N ARG A 295 12.64 10.26 -15.74
CA ARG A 295 11.45 9.66 -16.36
C ARG A 295 11.34 8.19 -16.02
N CYS A 296 10.11 7.77 -15.70
CA CYS A 296 9.80 6.40 -15.36
C CYS A 296 9.36 5.63 -16.61
N TYR A 297 9.87 4.41 -16.77
CA TYR A 297 9.51 3.52 -17.86
C TYR A 297 9.19 2.13 -17.30
N SER A 298 7.99 1.61 -17.59
CA SER A 298 7.58 0.28 -17.16
C SER A 298 8.54 -0.78 -17.67
N LEU A 299 8.86 -1.73 -16.79
CA LEU A 299 9.60 -2.93 -17.17
C LEU A 299 8.71 -3.80 -18.07
N ILE A 300 9.31 -4.43 -19.08
CA ILE A 300 8.59 -5.23 -20.09
C ILE A 300 9.06 -6.70 -20.18
N SER A 301 9.91 -7.12 -19.24
CA SER A 301 10.36 -8.51 -19.10
C SER A 301 9.57 -9.23 -17.99
N ALA A 302 9.66 -10.56 -17.96
CA ALA A 302 9.12 -11.35 -16.86
C ALA A 302 9.69 -10.87 -15.51
N SER A 303 8.83 -10.82 -14.50
CA SER A 303 9.19 -10.54 -13.12
C SER A 303 10.16 -11.58 -12.58
N SER A 304 11.04 -11.14 -11.68
CA SER A 304 12.07 -11.97 -11.08
C SER A 304 12.55 -11.31 -9.80
N GLU A 305 12.84 -12.11 -8.77
CA GLU A 305 13.49 -11.66 -7.54
C GLU A 305 14.98 -11.35 -7.77
N GLU A 306 15.61 -12.00 -8.76
CA GLU A 306 17.03 -11.89 -9.09
C GLU A 306 17.26 -11.72 -10.62
N PRO A 307 16.81 -10.60 -11.21
CA PRO A 307 16.91 -10.40 -12.65
C PRO A 307 18.37 -10.22 -13.10
N HIS A 308 18.71 -10.73 -14.29
CA HIS A 308 20.04 -10.50 -14.90
C HIS A 308 20.09 -9.22 -15.77
N SER A 309 18.95 -8.61 -16.05
CA SER A 309 18.83 -7.42 -16.90
C SER A 309 17.48 -6.74 -16.70
N TYR A 310 17.42 -5.44 -16.98
CA TYR A 310 16.16 -4.72 -17.12
C TYR A 310 15.86 -4.44 -18.59
N SER A 311 14.58 -4.46 -18.96
CA SER A 311 14.11 -4.11 -20.30
C SER A 311 12.96 -3.12 -20.21
N ILE A 312 13.01 -2.07 -21.03
CA ILE A 312 11.93 -1.07 -21.15
C ILE A 312 11.58 -0.85 -22.62
N ALA A 313 10.47 -0.17 -22.88
CA ALA A 313 10.19 0.42 -24.18
C ALA A 313 9.82 1.89 -24.05
N VAL A 314 10.37 2.70 -24.96
CA VAL A 314 10.25 4.15 -24.96
C VAL A 314 9.63 4.59 -26.27
N ARG A 315 8.54 5.35 -26.17
CA ARG A 315 7.96 6.08 -27.30
C ARG A 315 8.51 7.49 -27.34
N ARG A 316 8.90 7.93 -28.53
CA ARG A 316 9.32 9.31 -28.78
C ARG A 316 8.16 10.26 -28.53
N THR A 317 8.43 11.37 -27.85
CA THR A 317 7.48 12.48 -27.71
C THR A 317 8.23 13.75 -28.06
N LEU A 318 7.71 14.54 -29.00
CA LEU A 318 8.41 15.72 -29.53
C LEU A 318 8.78 16.74 -28.44
N ASP A 319 7.98 16.84 -27.37
CA ASP A 319 8.22 17.75 -26.24
C ASP A 319 8.97 17.09 -25.05
N GLY A 320 9.50 15.87 -25.23
CA GLY A 320 10.13 15.10 -24.16
C GLY A 320 11.65 15.02 -24.30
N SER A 321 12.39 15.79 -23.49
CA SER A 321 13.86 15.79 -23.50
C SER A 321 14.48 14.39 -23.34
N VAL A 322 13.97 13.58 -22.39
CA VAL A 322 14.51 12.24 -22.13
C VAL A 322 14.06 11.22 -23.18
N SER A 323 12.78 11.22 -23.58
CA SER A 323 12.28 10.24 -24.55
C SER A 323 12.84 10.47 -25.96
N ASP A 324 13.04 11.72 -26.38
CA ASP A 324 13.71 12.03 -27.65
C ASP A 324 15.18 11.62 -27.61
N TYR A 325 15.92 11.93 -26.53
CA TYR A 325 17.30 11.49 -26.36
C TYR A 325 17.43 9.95 -26.41
N VAL A 326 16.59 9.24 -25.65
CA VAL A 326 16.62 7.78 -25.58
C VAL A 326 16.27 7.13 -26.92
N THR A 327 15.37 7.73 -27.70
CA THR A 327 14.95 7.15 -29.00
C THR A 327 15.91 7.51 -30.13
N SER A 328 16.43 8.73 -30.14
CA SER A 328 17.21 9.31 -31.25
C SER A 328 18.73 9.17 -31.07
N VAL A 329 19.23 9.20 -29.84
CA VAL A 329 20.68 9.29 -29.55
C VAL A 329 21.25 7.98 -29.03
N VAL A 330 20.56 7.34 -28.08
CA VAL A 330 21.07 6.15 -27.37
C VAL A 330 21.22 4.95 -28.32
N LYS A 331 22.39 4.31 -28.23
CA LYS A 331 22.79 3.12 -28.99
C LYS A 331 23.23 1.99 -28.06
N GLU A 332 23.35 0.79 -28.62
CA GLU A 332 24.01 -0.32 -27.92
C GLU A 332 25.46 0.04 -27.59
N GLY A 333 25.91 -0.30 -26.38
CA GLY A 333 27.21 0.06 -25.84
C GLY A 333 27.19 1.29 -24.92
N ASP A 334 26.21 2.18 -25.08
CA ASP A 334 26.10 3.39 -24.25
C ASP A 334 25.80 3.06 -22.78
N VAL A 335 26.17 3.96 -21.89
CA VAL A 335 25.92 3.85 -20.44
C VAL A 335 24.85 4.86 -20.04
N ILE A 336 23.86 4.41 -19.27
CA ILE A 336 22.74 5.20 -18.76
C ILE A 336 22.54 4.90 -17.28
N SER A 337 22.31 5.94 -16.49
CA SER A 337 22.03 5.81 -15.07
C SER A 337 20.55 5.50 -14.81
N LEU A 338 20.29 4.42 -14.06
CA LEU A 338 18.95 4.00 -13.65
C LEU A 338 18.83 3.99 -12.12
N LYS A 339 17.63 4.29 -11.63
CA LYS A 339 17.21 3.90 -10.27
C LYS A 339 16.66 2.47 -10.29
N ALA A 340 16.71 1.82 -9.13
CA ALA A 340 16.11 0.50 -8.93
C ALA A 340 14.60 0.49 -9.28
N PRO A 341 14.03 -0.68 -9.60
CA PRO A 341 12.60 -0.84 -9.85
C PRO A 341 11.75 -0.30 -8.69
N ALA A 342 10.70 0.42 -9.05
CA ALA A 342 9.75 1.01 -8.11
C ALA A 342 8.34 0.99 -8.70
N GLY A 343 7.37 1.43 -7.89
CA GLY A 343 5.97 1.57 -8.30
C GLY A 343 5.04 0.63 -7.55
N ARG A 344 3.81 1.12 -7.33
CA ARG A 344 2.73 0.44 -6.60
C ARG A 344 1.66 -0.16 -7.51
N PHE A 345 1.74 0.09 -8.82
CA PHE A 345 0.89 -0.57 -9.81
C PHE A 345 1.46 -1.95 -10.10
N ILE A 346 1.01 -2.93 -9.31
CA ILE A 346 1.49 -4.31 -9.36
C ILE A 346 0.34 -5.20 -9.81
N LEU A 347 0.59 -6.03 -10.81
CA LEU A 347 -0.36 -7.05 -11.25
C LEU A 347 -0.03 -8.39 -10.56
N PRO A 348 -0.97 -8.97 -9.80
CA PRO A 348 -0.71 -10.20 -9.07
C PRO A 348 -0.74 -11.42 -9.98
N LEU A 349 0.31 -12.24 -9.89
CA LEU A 349 0.40 -13.52 -10.63
C LEU A 349 -0.55 -14.59 -10.09
N VAL A 350 -1.06 -14.41 -8.86
CA VAL A 350 -2.04 -15.27 -8.21
C VAL A 350 -3.21 -14.40 -7.77
N ASN A 351 -4.40 -14.68 -8.28
CA ASN A 351 -5.61 -13.98 -7.87
C ASN A 351 -6.82 -14.94 -7.98
N GLU A 352 -7.72 -14.88 -7.00
CA GLU A 352 -8.97 -15.65 -7.02
C GLU A 352 -9.98 -15.13 -8.05
N PHE A 353 -9.82 -13.87 -8.48
CA PHE A 353 -10.68 -13.22 -9.46
C PHE A 353 -10.04 -13.16 -10.85
N PRO A 354 -10.83 -13.17 -11.94
CA PRO A 354 -10.32 -12.90 -13.27
C PRO A 354 -9.69 -11.50 -13.35
N VAL A 355 -8.74 -11.32 -14.27
CA VAL A 355 -8.04 -10.06 -14.51
C VAL A 355 -8.43 -9.53 -15.89
N VAL A 356 -8.89 -8.27 -15.94
CA VAL A 356 -9.19 -7.56 -17.18
C VAL A 356 -8.18 -6.43 -17.38
N LEU A 357 -7.40 -6.53 -18.44
CA LEU A 357 -6.40 -5.55 -18.83
C LEU A 357 -6.97 -4.67 -19.94
N ILE A 358 -6.95 -3.35 -19.76
CA ILE A 358 -7.42 -2.39 -20.76
C ILE A 358 -6.26 -1.47 -21.11
N ALA A 359 -5.75 -1.65 -22.33
CA ALA A 359 -4.53 -1.01 -22.80
C ALA A 359 -4.77 -0.17 -24.05
N ALA A 360 -4.08 0.95 -24.17
CA ALA A 360 -4.03 1.69 -25.45
C ALA A 360 -2.61 2.15 -25.81
N GLY A 361 -2.19 1.84 -27.04
CA GLY A 361 -0.86 2.17 -27.56
C GLY A 361 0.25 1.75 -26.58
N ILE A 362 1.05 2.72 -26.10
CA ILE A 362 2.16 2.44 -25.18
C ILE A 362 1.73 1.94 -23.81
N GLY A 363 0.46 2.09 -23.42
CA GLY A 363 -0.05 1.57 -22.16
C GLY A 363 0.01 0.04 -22.03
N ILE A 364 0.40 -0.67 -23.10
CA ILE A 364 0.67 -2.11 -23.05
C ILE A 364 1.89 -2.49 -22.22
N MET A 365 2.84 -1.58 -21.97
CA MET A 365 4.14 -1.92 -21.33
C MET A 365 4.01 -2.64 -19.98
N PRO A 366 3.27 -2.14 -18.97
CA PRO A 366 3.15 -2.84 -17.69
C PRO A 366 2.51 -4.23 -17.84
N PHE A 367 1.55 -4.37 -18.76
CA PHE A 367 0.88 -5.64 -19.03
C PHE A 367 1.75 -6.62 -19.78
N LEU A 368 2.70 -6.14 -20.59
CA LEU A 368 3.67 -7.01 -21.24
C LEU A 368 4.53 -7.74 -20.21
N SER A 369 5.03 -7.04 -19.18
CA SER A 369 5.74 -7.72 -18.07
C SER A 369 4.87 -8.74 -17.34
N TYR A 370 3.57 -8.45 -17.17
CA TYR A 370 2.63 -9.38 -16.58
C TYR A 370 2.43 -10.64 -17.43
N LEU A 371 2.13 -10.50 -18.72
CA LEU A 371 1.95 -11.64 -19.62
C LEU A 371 3.22 -12.49 -19.80
N GLU A 372 4.40 -11.87 -19.72
CA GLU A 372 5.69 -12.59 -19.71
C GLU A 372 5.91 -13.40 -18.44
N SER A 373 5.35 -12.95 -17.32
CA SER A 373 5.50 -13.61 -16.02
C SER A 373 4.54 -14.78 -15.84
N LEU A 374 3.42 -14.78 -16.56
CA LEU A 374 2.46 -15.88 -16.54
C LEU A 374 3.02 -17.10 -17.26
N THR A 375 2.78 -18.27 -16.68
CA THR A 375 3.20 -19.57 -17.18
C THR A 375 2.02 -20.37 -17.75
N GLY A 376 0.78 -20.01 -17.40
CA GLY A 376 -0.43 -20.78 -17.69
C GLY A 376 -0.71 -21.88 -16.66
N ALA A 377 -0.06 -21.84 -15.50
CA ALA A 377 -0.22 -22.84 -14.44
C ALA A 377 -1.56 -22.72 -13.70
N SER A 378 -1.96 -23.82 -13.04
CA SER A 378 -3.12 -23.82 -12.14
C SER A 378 -2.85 -22.87 -10.97
N GLY A 379 -3.78 -21.94 -10.72
CA GLY A 379 -3.65 -20.89 -9.70
C GLY A 379 -3.35 -19.49 -10.25
N GLU A 380 -2.92 -19.39 -11.52
CA GLU A 380 -2.88 -18.10 -12.23
C GLU A 380 -4.30 -17.67 -12.64
N PRO A 381 -4.60 -16.36 -12.63
CA PRO A 381 -5.93 -15.87 -12.99
C PRO A 381 -6.23 -16.06 -14.47
N GLU A 382 -7.51 -16.14 -14.80
CA GLU A 382 -7.98 -15.95 -16.17
C GLU A 382 -7.79 -14.47 -16.57
N VAL A 383 -7.20 -14.22 -17.74
CA VAL A 383 -6.83 -12.88 -18.19
C VAL A 383 -7.53 -12.55 -19.50
N THR A 384 -8.21 -11.40 -19.53
CA THR A 384 -8.71 -10.81 -20.78
C THR A 384 -8.01 -9.48 -21.04
N LEU A 385 -7.31 -9.36 -22.16
CA LEU A 385 -6.69 -8.13 -22.63
C LEU A 385 -7.54 -7.48 -23.73
N TYR A 386 -8.03 -6.27 -23.49
CA TYR A 386 -8.59 -5.37 -24.49
C TYR A 386 -7.51 -4.35 -24.90
N TYR A 387 -6.95 -4.51 -26.10
CA TYR A 387 -5.84 -3.67 -26.58
C TYR A 387 -6.23 -2.81 -27.77
N THR A 388 -6.22 -1.50 -27.57
CA THR A 388 -6.58 -0.52 -28.61
C THR A 388 -5.34 0.16 -29.19
N CYS A 389 -5.25 0.22 -30.51
CA CYS A 389 -4.26 1.01 -31.25
C CYS A 389 -4.96 1.90 -32.28
N ARG A 390 -4.20 2.86 -32.84
CA ARG A 390 -4.73 3.71 -33.93
C ARG A 390 -4.88 2.88 -35.20
N ASP A 391 -3.81 2.21 -35.59
CA ASP A 391 -3.67 1.42 -36.81
C ASP A 391 -2.64 0.29 -36.59
N ALA A 392 -2.42 -0.54 -37.60
CA ALA A 392 -1.49 -1.66 -37.49
C ALA A 392 -0.01 -1.23 -37.40
N GLN A 393 0.37 -0.08 -37.95
CA GLN A 393 1.76 0.39 -37.98
C GLN A 393 2.21 0.96 -36.62
N SER A 394 1.26 1.54 -35.89
CA SER A 394 1.45 2.09 -34.54
C SER A 394 1.26 1.06 -33.42
N ARG A 395 1.06 -0.23 -33.75
CA ARG A 395 0.81 -1.31 -32.79
C ARG A 395 2.11 -2.02 -32.38
N PRO A 396 2.74 -1.66 -31.25
CA PRO A 396 3.95 -2.35 -30.78
C PRO A 396 3.62 -3.76 -30.28
N PHE A 397 4.63 -4.64 -30.34
CA PHE A 397 4.63 -5.99 -29.74
C PHE A 397 3.54 -6.96 -30.24
N HIS A 398 2.92 -6.72 -31.40
CA HIS A 398 1.85 -7.60 -31.90
C HIS A 398 2.27 -9.08 -31.97
N ALA A 399 3.44 -9.39 -32.54
CA ALA A 399 3.93 -10.77 -32.64
C ALA A 399 4.16 -11.42 -31.26
N ARG A 400 4.60 -10.63 -30.28
CA ARG A 400 4.84 -11.07 -28.90
C ARG A 400 3.52 -11.38 -28.19
N LEU A 401 2.49 -10.54 -28.39
CA LEU A 401 1.14 -10.79 -27.89
C LEU A 401 0.51 -12.03 -28.53
N CYS A 402 0.68 -12.23 -29.84
CA CYS A 402 0.23 -13.46 -30.51
C CYS A 402 0.93 -14.72 -29.99
N HIS A 403 2.22 -14.62 -29.64
CA HIS A 403 2.94 -15.72 -29.01
C HIS A 403 2.35 -16.04 -27.63
N HIS A 404 2.09 -15.04 -26.79
CA HIS A 404 1.46 -15.23 -25.48
C HIS A 404 0.06 -15.81 -25.57
N ALA A 405 -0.77 -15.32 -26.49
CA ALA A 405 -2.12 -15.86 -26.70
C ALA A 405 -2.14 -17.34 -27.13
N ARG A 406 -1.06 -17.84 -27.76
CA ARG A 406 -0.91 -19.26 -28.09
C ARG A 406 -0.35 -20.08 -26.93
N ARG A 407 0.51 -19.48 -26.11
CA ARG A 407 1.21 -20.14 -25.00
C ARG A 407 0.34 -20.25 -23.75
N LEU A 408 -0.47 -19.21 -23.48
CA LEU A 408 -1.28 -19.08 -22.26
C LEU A 408 -2.72 -19.46 -22.56
N SER A 409 -3.15 -20.63 -22.10
CA SER A 409 -4.53 -21.13 -22.27
C SER A 409 -5.57 -20.29 -21.51
N ASN A 410 -5.13 -19.56 -20.48
CA ASN A 410 -5.93 -18.66 -19.65
C ASN A 410 -5.94 -17.20 -20.15
N LEU A 411 -5.38 -16.91 -21.34
CA LEU A 411 -5.32 -15.56 -21.92
C LEU A 411 -6.26 -15.41 -23.12
N HIS A 412 -7.17 -14.44 -23.05
CA HIS A 412 -7.94 -13.96 -24.19
C HIS A 412 -7.47 -12.56 -24.60
N VAL A 413 -7.24 -12.32 -25.90
CA VAL A 413 -6.81 -11.01 -26.42
C VAL A 413 -7.81 -10.49 -27.45
N ALA A 414 -8.44 -9.36 -27.14
CA ALA A 414 -9.29 -8.61 -28.05
C ALA A 414 -8.55 -7.36 -28.56
N ASN A 415 -8.22 -7.34 -29.84
CA ASN A 415 -7.52 -6.22 -30.46
C ASN A 415 -8.51 -5.25 -31.12
N TYR A 416 -8.27 -3.95 -30.95
CA TYR A 416 -9.06 -2.87 -31.54
C TYR A 416 -8.16 -1.94 -32.34
N LEU A 417 -8.58 -1.59 -33.55
CA LEU A 417 -7.98 -0.54 -34.36
C LEU A 417 -9.01 0.57 -34.53
N SER A 418 -8.72 1.74 -33.97
CA SER A 418 -9.67 2.86 -33.98
C SER A 418 -9.76 3.59 -35.31
N ARG A 419 -8.72 3.50 -36.16
CA ARG A 419 -8.64 4.10 -37.50
C ARG A 419 -7.86 3.19 -38.47
N PRO A 420 -8.32 1.96 -38.74
CA PRO A 420 -7.66 1.08 -39.68
C PRO A 420 -7.86 1.59 -41.11
N ALA A 421 -6.82 1.54 -41.95
CA ALA A 421 -6.95 1.82 -43.37
C ALA A 421 -7.80 0.74 -44.07
N GLU A 422 -7.61 -0.52 -43.66
CA GLU A 422 -8.33 -1.71 -44.11
C GLU A 422 -8.50 -2.67 -42.92
N PRO A 423 -9.46 -3.61 -42.95
CA PRO A 423 -9.57 -4.65 -41.92
C PRO A 423 -8.26 -5.44 -41.74
N VAL A 424 -7.82 -5.67 -40.49
CA VAL A 424 -6.54 -6.33 -40.19
C VAL A 424 -6.74 -7.55 -39.30
N GLY A 425 -6.73 -8.74 -39.91
CA GLY A 425 -6.91 -10.02 -39.22
C GLY A 425 -8.17 -10.01 -38.34
N ASP A 426 -8.05 -10.54 -37.11
CA ASP A 426 -9.16 -10.61 -36.15
C ASP A 426 -9.34 -9.32 -35.31
N SER A 427 -8.78 -8.19 -35.76
CA SER A 427 -8.89 -6.92 -35.03
C SER A 427 -10.27 -6.29 -35.27
N ARG A 428 -10.93 -5.84 -34.19
CA ARG A 428 -12.19 -5.08 -34.26
C ARG A 428 -11.92 -3.66 -34.74
N SER A 429 -12.82 -3.13 -35.57
CA SER A 429 -12.76 -1.73 -36.02
C SER A 429 -13.48 -0.83 -35.00
N GLY A 430 -12.86 0.30 -34.65
CA GLY A 430 -13.38 1.26 -33.67
C GLY A 430 -12.59 1.29 -32.35
N ARG A 431 -13.12 2.05 -31.39
CA ARG A 431 -12.57 2.12 -30.02
C ARG A 431 -13.21 1.03 -29.17
N PHE A 432 -12.46 0.53 -28.19
CA PHE A 432 -13.03 -0.30 -27.12
C PHE A 432 -14.11 0.48 -26.36
N ALA A 433 -15.23 -0.19 -26.07
CA ALA A 433 -16.27 0.31 -25.17
C ALA A 433 -16.46 -0.67 -24.01
N VAL A 434 -16.84 -0.19 -22.82
CA VAL A 434 -17.08 -1.05 -21.64
C VAL A 434 -18.20 -2.07 -21.90
N ASP A 435 -19.11 -1.79 -22.83
CA ASP A 435 -20.16 -2.73 -23.26
C ASP A 435 -19.61 -3.97 -24.00
N ASP A 436 -18.36 -3.92 -24.48
CA ASP A 436 -17.67 -5.09 -25.05
C ASP A 436 -17.26 -6.11 -23.97
N ILE A 437 -17.38 -5.75 -22.68
CA ILE A 437 -17.17 -6.66 -21.57
C ILE A 437 -18.47 -7.44 -21.31
N PRO A 438 -18.46 -8.78 -21.47
CA PRO A 438 -19.66 -9.58 -21.30
C PRO A 438 -20.12 -9.53 -19.83
N GLU A 439 -21.44 -9.48 -19.63
CA GLU A 439 -22.04 -9.45 -18.28
C GLU A 439 -21.62 -10.65 -17.44
N SER A 440 -21.44 -11.82 -18.06
CA SER A 440 -20.94 -13.03 -17.39
C SER A 440 -19.55 -12.87 -16.79
N LEU A 441 -18.68 -12.04 -17.39
CA LEU A 441 -17.37 -11.72 -16.83
C LEU A 441 -17.51 -10.75 -15.65
N LEU A 442 -18.37 -9.73 -15.75
CA LEU A 442 -18.61 -8.79 -14.65
C LEU A 442 -19.16 -9.46 -13.39
N LEU A 443 -20.06 -10.43 -13.54
CA LEU A 443 -20.62 -11.20 -12.42
C LEU A 443 -19.55 -12.00 -11.65
N ARG A 444 -18.40 -12.27 -12.26
CA ARG A 444 -17.24 -12.91 -11.63
C ARG A 444 -16.33 -11.93 -10.89
N ARG A 445 -16.70 -10.65 -10.79
CA ARG A 445 -15.98 -9.57 -10.11
C ARG A 445 -14.50 -9.46 -10.49
N PRO A 446 -14.20 -9.25 -11.78
CA PRO A 446 -12.82 -9.20 -12.24
C PRO A 446 -12.10 -7.97 -11.68
N ARG A 447 -10.76 -8.03 -11.64
CA ARG A 447 -9.93 -6.87 -11.36
C ARG A 447 -9.54 -6.17 -12.64
N PHE A 448 -9.85 -4.88 -12.72
CA PHE A 448 -9.60 -4.06 -13.89
C PHE A 448 -8.28 -3.32 -13.74
N TYR A 449 -7.35 -3.55 -14.65
CA TYR A 449 -6.09 -2.82 -14.74
C TYR A 449 -6.07 -2.01 -16.03
N LEU A 450 -5.98 -0.68 -15.89
CA LEU A 450 -6.08 0.27 -16.99
C LEU A 450 -4.74 0.99 -17.18
N CYS A 451 -4.24 1.01 -18.41
CA CYS A 451 -3.12 1.86 -18.78
C CYS A 451 -3.33 2.34 -20.22
N ALA A 452 -3.70 3.61 -20.38
CA ALA A 452 -4.06 4.21 -21.66
C ALA A 452 -3.87 5.73 -21.62
N GLY A 453 -4.38 6.45 -22.64
CA GLY A 453 -4.51 7.91 -22.56
C GLY A 453 -5.50 8.31 -21.45
N ASN A 454 -5.28 9.48 -20.84
CA ASN A 454 -6.07 9.94 -19.69
C ASN A 454 -7.58 9.90 -19.96
N GLU A 455 -8.01 10.50 -21.07
CA GLU A 455 -9.42 10.57 -21.46
C GLU A 455 -10.07 9.18 -21.53
N MET A 456 -9.38 8.20 -22.13
CA MET A 456 -9.88 6.83 -22.22
C MET A 456 -9.97 6.17 -20.84
N MET A 457 -8.98 6.37 -19.97
CA MET A 457 -9.04 5.80 -18.62
C MET A 457 -10.16 6.42 -17.79
N ASP A 458 -10.41 7.72 -17.95
CA ASP A 458 -11.49 8.46 -17.26
C ASP A 458 -12.86 7.97 -17.74
N GLU A 459 -13.03 7.84 -19.06
CA GLU A 459 -14.21 7.27 -19.73
C GLU A 459 -14.48 5.84 -19.25
N VAL A 460 -13.51 4.94 -19.39
CA VAL A 460 -13.65 3.54 -18.99
C VAL A 460 -13.94 3.41 -17.49
N THR A 461 -13.28 4.20 -16.64
CA THR A 461 -13.53 4.18 -15.19
C THR A 461 -14.97 4.60 -14.89
N ARG A 462 -15.44 5.71 -15.46
CA ARG A 462 -16.82 6.19 -15.27
C ARG A 462 -17.84 5.14 -15.74
N ASP A 463 -17.61 4.52 -16.88
CA ASP A 463 -18.55 3.57 -17.46
C ASP A 463 -18.56 2.24 -16.69
N LEU A 464 -17.41 1.79 -16.16
CA LEU A 464 -17.35 0.66 -15.22
C LEU A 464 -18.12 0.95 -13.92
N LEU A 465 -17.99 2.16 -13.35
CA LEU A 465 -18.76 2.58 -12.17
C LEU A 465 -20.27 2.63 -12.46
N ALA A 466 -20.66 3.08 -13.66
CA ALA A 466 -22.05 3.06 -14.11
C ALA A 466 -22.61 1.62 -14.16
N ARG A 467 -21.77 0.66 -14.56
CA ARG A 467 -22.06 -0.79 -14.50
C ARG A 467 -21.85 -1.42 -13.11
N LYS A 468 -21.78 -0.61 -12.04
CA LYS A 468 -21.69 -1.03 -10.64
C LYS A 468 -20.42 -1.80 -10.26
N VAL A 469 -19.37 -1.71 -11.07
CA VAL A 469 -18.04 -2.20 -10.66
C VAL A 469 -17.55 -1.34 -9.50
N PRO A 470 -17.21 -1.92 -8.33
CA PRO A 470 -16.69 -1.16 -7.21
C PRO A 470 -15.37 -0.47 -7.56
N LYS A 471 -15.20 0.80 -7.13
CA LYS A 471 -14.00 1.59 -7.42
C LYS A 471 -12.70 0.91 -6.96
N PHE A 472 -12.73 0.16 -5.87
CA PHE A 472 -11.56 -0.55 -5.34
C PHE A 472 -11.12 -1.77 -6.18
N GLU A 473 -11.89 -2.16 -7.20
CA GLU A 473 -11.52 -3.19 -8.19
C GLU A 473 -10.88 -2.60 -9.46
N ILE A 474 -10.80 -1.27 -9.56
CA ILE A 474 -10.29 -0.55 -10.73
C ILE A 474 -8.94 0.09 -10.38
N PHE A 475 -7.90 -0.40 -11.04
CA PHE A 475 -6.50 0.02 -10.88
C PHE A 475 -6.04 0.73 -12.14
N CYS A 476 -5.42 1.90 -12.01
CA CYS A 476 -4.98 2.69 -13.16
C CYS A 476 -3.51 3.07 -13.03
N GLU A 477 -2.77 2.98 -14.13
CA GLU A 477 -1.43 3.55 -14.30
C GLU A 477 -1.45 4.57 -15.42
N ARG A 478 -1.08 5.82 -15.11
CA ARG A 478 -1.08 6.95 -16.04
C ARG A 478 0.33 7.34 -16.45
N PHE A 479 0.56 7.43 -17.74
CA PHE A 479 1.79 8.00 -18.28
C PHE A 479 1.58 9.48 -18.54
N ARG A 480 2.02 10.32 -17.60
CA ARG A 480 1.93 11.78 -17.69
C ARG A 480 3.32 12.39 -17.70
N ALA A 481 3.47 13.51 -18.40
CA ALA A 481 4.56 14.44 -18.08
C ALA A 481 4.20 15.16 -16.77
N PRO A 482 5.18 15.53 -15.93
CA PRO A 482 4.92 16.38 -14.77
C PRO A 482 4.18 17.66 -15.22
N ALA A 483 3.04 17.95 -14.60
CA ALA A 483 2.28 19.16 -14.92
C ALA A 483 3.09 20.41 -14.55
N ARG A 484 3.07 21.43 -15.42
CA ARG A 484 3.60 22.76 -15.09
C ARG A 484 2.52 23.57 -14.37
N PRO A 485 2.83 24.27 -13.27
CA PRO A 485 1.86 25.13 -12.61
C PRO A 485 1.35 26.21 -13.58
N PRO A 486 0.05 26.53 -13.60
CA PRO A 486 -0.41 27.77 -14.22
C PRO A 486 0.11 28.96 -13.39
N THR A 487 0.89 29.82 -14.03
CA THR A 487 1.54 30.99 -13.41
C THR A 487 0.58 32.13 -13.07
N SER A 488 -0.65 32.14 -13.60
CA SER A 488 -1.59 33.27 -13.50
C SER A 488 -2.36 33.37 -12.17
N GLU A 489 -2.38 32.31 -11.34
CA GLU A 489 -3.20 32.24 -10.12
C GLU A 489 -2.39 31.99 -8.84
N SER A 490 -1.06 31.83 -8.94
CA SER A 490 -0.22 31.48 -7.80
C SER A 490 0.48 32.72 -7.25
N VAL A 491 0.49 32.90 -5.93
CA VAL A 491 1.21 33.99 -5.23
C VAL A 491 2.38 33.39 -4.45
N ALA A 492 3.47 34.14 -4.36
CA ALA A 492 4.61 33.74 -3.55
C ALA A 492 4.20 33.55 -2.08
N CYS A 493 4.66 32.46 -1.47
CA CYS A 493 4.29 32.07 -0.10
C CYS A 493 5.45 31.39 0.62
N ASP A 494 5.37 31.35 1.95
CA ASP A 494 6.37 30.72 2.80
C ASP A 494 6.01 29.26 3.07
N ILE A 495 6.97 28.37 2.85
CA ILE A 495 6.84 26.93 3.08
C ILE A 495 7.75 26.56 4.24
N ARG A 496 7.17 26.16 5.37
CA ARG A 496 7.90 25.68 6.54
C ARG A 496 7.90 24.15 6.58
N PHE A 497 9.08 23.57 6.75
CA PHE A 497 9.31 22.14 6.93
C PHE A 497 9.45 21.88 8.44
N SER A 498 8.52 21.14 9.03
CA SER A 498 8.41 21.03 10.49
C SER A 498 9.59 20.28 11.14
N ARG A 499 10.19 19.30 10.45
CA ARG A 499 11.28 18.48 11.01
C ARG A 499 12.61 19.23 10.95
N SER A 500 12.93 19.83 9.80
CA SER A 500 14.16 20.62 9.67
C SER A 500 14.03 22.00 10.32
N GLY A 501 12.81 22.47 10.59
CA GLY A 501 12.52 23.81 11.10
C GLY A 501 12.77 24.92 10.09
N ARG A 502 13.18 24.60 8.85
CA ARG A 502 13.51 25.57 7.81
C ARG A 502 12.26 26.16 7.17
N THR A 503 12.32 27.45 6.83
CA THR A 503 11.30 28.13 6.04
C THR A 503 11.92 28.64 4.75
N LEU A 504 11.31 28.28 3.62
CA LEU A 504 11.77 28.62 2.28
C LEU A 504 10.67 29.36 1.52
N ARG A 505 11.05 30.36 0.73
CA ARG A 505 10.13 31.16 -0.07
C ARG A 505 9.84 30.46 -1.40
N TRP A 506 8.60 30.04 -1.62
CA TRP A 506 8.15 29.48 -2.89
C TRP A 506 7.66 30.58 -3.83
N GLN A 507 7.99 30.48 -5.11
CA GLN A 507 7.56 31.39 -6.17
C GLN A 507 6.70 30.65 -7.21
N PRO A 508 5.79 31.31 -7.94
CA PRO A 508 4.92 30.67 -8.95
C PRO A 508 5.63 29.82 -10.00
N ASP A 509 6.87 30.16 -10.33
CA ASP A 509 7.74 29.44 -11.28
C ASP A 509 8.61 28.35 -10.63
N SER A 510 8.57 28.21 -9.30
CA SER A 510 9.33 27.21 -8.55
C SER A 510 8.87 25.77 -8.84
N GLY A 511 7.66 25.59 -9.38
CA GLY A 511 7.12 24.28 -9.72
C GLY A 511 6.32 23.65 -8.58
N VAL A 512 6.13 22.33 -8.64
CA VAL A 512 5.46 21.55 -7.60
C VAL A 512 6.30 21.49 -6.31
N LEU A 513 5.64 21.26 -5.16
CA LEU A 513 6.28 21.26 -3.84
C LEU A 513 7.45 20.27 -3.73
N LEU A 514 7.36 19.09 -4.35
CA LEU A 514 8.43 18.09 -4.33
C LEU A 514 9.73 18.63 -4.95
N ASP A 515 9.66 19.12 -6.19
CA ASP A 515 10.84 19.60 -6.90
C ASP A 515 11.42 20.85 -6.21
N PHE A 516 10.57 21.71 -5.66
CA PHE A 516 11.01 22.86 -4.88
C PHE A 516 11.78 22.45 -3.62
N ALA A 517 11.26 21.48 -2.86
CA ALA A 517 11.92 20.97 -1.66
C ALA A 517 13.29 20.36 -1.98
N GLU A 518 13.34 19.44 -2.95
CA GLU A 518 14.58 18.73 -3.33
C GLU A 518 15.67 19.69 -3.82
N ARG A 519 15.32 20.70 -4.63
CA ARG A 519 16.27 21.73 -5.10
C ARG A 519 16.87 22.56 -3.98
N ASN A 520 16.18 22.68 -2.84
CA ASN A 520 16.63 23.43 -1.67
C ASN A 520 17.20 22.52 -0.56
N GLY A 521 17.46 21.25 -0.89
CA GLY A 521 18.05 20.27 0.02
C GLY A 521 17.09 19.69 1.06
N GLU A 522 15.78 19.94 0.94
CA GLU A 522 14.76 19.28 1.76
C GLU A 522 14.39 17.93 1.14
N GLN A 523 14.32 16.89 1.96
CA GLN A 523 13.97 15.54 1.49
C GLN A 523 12.49 15.28 1.71
N LEU A 524 11.73 15.21 0.62
CA LEU A 524 10.34 14.74 0.66
C LEU A 524 10.24 13.31 0.11
N PRO A 525 9.26 12.53 0.58
CA PRO A 525 8.88 11.27 -0.06
C PRO A 525 8.63 11.48 -1.56
N SER A 526 9.13 10.56 -2.40
CA SER A 526 8.97 10.63 -3.86
C SER A 526 8.78 9.23 -4.48
N GLY A 527 8.37 9.21 -5.75
CA GLY A 527 8.06 7.98 -6.48
C GLY A 527 7.82 8.28 -7.95
N CYS A 528 6.61 8.02 -8.45
CA CYS A 528 6.26 8.19 -9.88
C CYS A 528 6.33 9.65 -10.40
N ARG A 529 6.34 10.65 -9.48
CA ARG A 529 6.30 12.10 -9.76
C ARG A 529 5.09 12.60 -10.56
N VAL A 530 4.05 11.79 -10.72
CA VAL A 530 2.82 12.13 -11.48
C VAL A 530 1.53 11.95 -10.68
N GLY A 531 1.64 11.82 -9.35
CA GLY A 531 0.50 11.78 -8.43
C GLY A 531 -0.30 10.46 -8.39
N GLN A 532 0.21 9.37 -8.97
CA GLN A 532 -0.52 8.08 -9.03
C GLN A 532 -0.08 7.04 -8.01
N CYS A 533 1.17 7.09 -7.56
CA CYS A 533 1.70 6.10 -6.63
C CYS A 533 1.52 6.47 -5.16
N GLU A 534 1.12 7.72 -4.87
CA GLU A 534 1.00 8.29 -3.52
C GLU A 534 2.28 8.25 -2.67
N SER A 535 3.42 7.78 -3.19
CA SER A 535 4.70 7.81 -2.47
C SER A 535 5.18 9.22 -2.15
N CYS A 536 4.60 10.26 -2.76
CA CYS A 536 4.87 11.67 -2.48
C CYS A 536 3.85 12.29 -1.50
N ALA A 537 3.08 11.47 -0.79
CA ALA A 537 2.11 11.94 0.20
C ALA A 537 2.82 12.58 1.40
N VAL A 538 2.43 13.81 1.74
CA VAL A 538 2.97 14.59 2.87
C VAL A 538 1.81 15.26 3.59
N ARG A 539 1.84 15.27 4.92
CA ARG A 539 0.82 15.95 5.73
C ARG A 539 1.05 17.45 5.72
N VAL A 540 -0.02 18.19 5.47
CA VAL A 540 -0.13 19.65 5.56
C VAL A 540 -0.66 19.98 6.95
N LEU A 541 0.23 20.43 7.83
CA LEU A 541 -0.13 20.82 9.19
C LEU A 541 -0.87 22.16 9.23
N GLN A 542 -0.60 23.03 8.26
CA GLN A 542 -1.25 24.33 8.10
C GLN A 542 -1.23 24.78 6.63
N GLY A 543 -2.29 25.46 6.21
CA GLY A 543 -2.39 26.10 4.89
C GLY A 543 -3.11 25.24 3.85
N ARG A 544 -3.07 25.67 2.58
CA ARG A 544 -3.80 25.01 1.48
C ARG A 544 -2.93 24.77 0.27
N VAL A 545 -3.18 23.64 -0.39
CA VAL A 545 -2.55 23.26 -1.65
C VAL A 545 -3.61 23.10 -2.73
N ARG A 546 -3.18 23.12 -3.99
CA ARG A 546 -3.96 22.65 -5.14
C ARG A 546 -3.16 21.59 -5.88
N HIS A 547 -3.82 20.50 -6.24
CA HIS A 547 -3.22 19.50 -7.12
C HIS A 547 -3.43 19.89 -8.59
N LEU A 548 -2.43 19.62 -9.42
CA LEU A 548 -2.46 19.91 -10.86
C LEU A 548 -3.26 18.88 -11.67
N PHE A 549 -4.00 18.00 -10.99
CA PHE A 549 -4.89 17.00 -11.57
C PHE A 549 -6.13 16.83 -10.69
N GLU A 550 -7.14 16.16 -11.21
CA GLU A 550 -8.36 15.84 -10.47
C GLU A 550 -8.03 15.15 -9.15
N GLU A 551 -8.52 15.72 -8.04
CA GLU A 551 -8.09 15.40 -6.69
C GLU A 551 -8.22 13.90 -6.41
N PRO A 552 -7.15 13.22 -5.97
CA PRO A 552 -7.29 11.90 -5.40
C PRO A 552 -8.13 12.00 -4.11
N GLU A 553 -8.86 10.94 -3.77
CA GLU A 553 -9.44 10.78 -2.44
C GLU A 553 -8.30 10.62 -1.40
N LEU A 554 -7.70 11.74 -1.02
CA LEU A 554 -6.69 11.81 0.02
C LEU A 554 -7.35 11.96 1.38
N GLU A 555 -6.63 11.55 2.41
CA GLU A 555 -6.99 11.88 3.78
C GLU A 555 -6.94 13.40 3.98
N GLU A 556 -7.85 13.94 4.78
CA GLU A 556 -7.91 15.37 5.06
C GLU A 556 -6.56 15.86 5.62
N GLY A 557 -6.04 16.95 5.05
CA GLY A 557 -4.73 17.47 5.42
C GLY A 557 -3.55 16.71 4.81
N VAL A 558 -3.73 15.82 3.84
CA VAL A 558 -2.62 15.19 3.09
C VAL A 558 -2.57 15.72 1.67
N CYS A 559 -1.37 16.00 1.16
CA CYS A 559 -1.13 16.39 -0.22
C CYS A 559 -0.16 15.44 -0.92
N LEU A 560 -0.21 15.40 -2.26
CA LEU A 560 0.78 14.69 -3.07
C LEU A 560 1.78 15.72 -3.57
N ALA A 561 2.90 15.89 -2.85
CA ALA A 561 3.88 16.96 -3.07
C ALA A 561 4.40 17.02 -4.52
N CYS A 562 4.43 15.89 -5.21
CA CYS A 562 4.85 15.78 -6.60
C CYS A 562 3.87 16.37 -7.64
N GLN A 563 2.67 16.73 -7.23
CA GLN A 563 1.64 17.35 -8.09
C GLN A 563 0.92 18.50 -7.39
N ALA A 564 1.36 18.89 -6.19
CA ALA A 564 0.76 19.95 -5.40
C ALA A 564 1.54 21.26 -5.58
N VAL A 565 0.80 22.36 -5.66
CA VAL A 565 1.31 23.73 -5.56
C VAL A 565 0.64 24.43 -4.38
N PRO A 566 1.34 25.31 -3.65
CA PRO A 566 0.76 26.02 -2.52
C PRO A 566 -0.24 27.10 -2.99
N LEU A 567 -1.30 27.30 -2.22
CA LEU A 567 -2.27 28.39 -2.39
C LEU A 567 -2.15 29.46 -1.28
N SER A 568 -1.38 29.17 -0.23
CA SER A 568 -1.11 30.04 0.92
C SER A 568 0.24 29.65 1.53
N ASP A 569 0.68 30.36 2.56
CA ASP A 569 1.75 29.87 3.43
C ASP A 569 1.39 28.46 3.94
N LEU A 570 2.39 27.57 3.97
CA LEU A 570 2.25 26.16 4.29
C LEU A 570 3.18 25.74 5.43
N VAL A 571 2.71 24.81 6.25
CA VAL A 571 3.56 23.99 7.12
C VAL A 571 3.41 22.53 6.71
N LEU A 572 4.49 21.92 6.26
CA LEU A 572 4.55 20.51 5.88
C LEU A 572 5.18 19.68 7.01
N GLU A 573 4.65 18.49 7.26
CA GLU A 573 5.21 17.49 8.17
C GLU A 573 6.41 16.79 7.50
N ALA A 574 7.49 17.53 7.33
CA ALA A 574 8.67 17.14 6.57
C ALA A 574 9.94 17.78 7.11
#